data_AF-A0A956UK05-F1
#
_entry.id   AF-A0A956UK05-F1
#
_cell.length_a   1.000
_cell.length_b   1.000
_cell.length_c   1.000
_cell.angle_alpha   90.00
_cell.angle_beta   90.00
_cell.angle_gamma   90.00
#
_symmetry.space_group_name_H-M   'P 1'
#
loop_
_entity.id
_entity.type
_entity.pdbx_description
1 polymer ?
#
loop_
_entity_poly.entity_id
_entity_poly.type
_entity_poly.pdbx_seq_one_letter_code
_entity_poly.pdbx_strand_id
1 'polypeptide(L)'
;MARRQPRPAYMQYGILRVTTPDGQVREYPIENPSLTLGRSLDNGITVDHVSVSRRHAHLKIEDGKLQVQDIGSATGTFVGSQRVGTTEFIAVAGSQVMRFGDCEARWLTEATAPEGTSTSVVTGAEGQPTIAVSLASPSQPISPGSATTATVTVHNRGKTVDQVALSIPDLPAAWVQVRRPTLSLAPGARDEVTIVLQPPKKSESTAGEHEFAVAATSSEGREVRVLGRFTMLPFDDFKFAMKGPQGKSQYTISLQNLGNAPADYNVSVADDDDELDYELADESVQLGPGEERNLVLKVAPKKKNPFGRDRSYRFTSTARPATGGNPANASANFRYTAPLKNWKYFLGAFLGISVLSAGALMARAGSLPDLFGGGGSSPTPTVAVNTTTEPTTALPTPTPDGFHVGGSAEIINSPTGDCLRVRQGPTLAGGDPQSAIVGRICDGQVVNITDGPVESDGFLWWQVATDDGLAGWAAEGQTDGTGDRFMKVKN
;
A
#
# COMPACT_ATOMS: atom_id res chain seq x y z
N MET A 1 -31.08 59.54 -0.79
CA MET A 1 -29.63 59.83 -0.72
C MET A 1 -29.06 59.16 0.53
N ALA A 2 -28.59 57.91 0.42
CA ALA A 2 -28.10 57.15 1.58
C ALA A 2 -26.59 57.34 1.73
N ARG A 3 -26.19 57.97 2.85
CA ARG A 3 -24.81 58.13 3.28
C ARG A 3 -24.21 56.75 3.59
N ARG A 4 -23.12 56.39 2.91
CA ARG A 4 -22.26 55.24 3.25
C ARG A 4 -21.62 55.48 4.63
N GLN A 5 -21.77 54.55 5.57
CA GLN A 5 -20.96 54.51 6.80
C GLN A 5 -19.56 53.92 6.51
N PRO A 6 -18.52 54.27 7.28
CA PRO A 6 -17.12 54.11 6.88
C PRO A 6 -16.56 52.71 7.18
N ARG A 7 -15.67 52.25 6.30
CA ARG A 7 -14.87 51.01 6.45
C ARG A 7 -13.85 51.16 7.60
N PRO A 8 -13.53 50.10 8.37
CA PRO A 8 -12.49 50.17 9.38
C PRO A 8 -11.11 50.45 8.75
N ALA A 9 -10.37 51.38 9.37
CA ALA A 9 -9.27 52.13 8.76
C ALA A 9 -7.88 51.48 8.80
N TYR A 10 -7.75 50.16 9.02
CA TYR A 10 -6.45 49.51 9.28
C TYR A 10 -5.93 48.59 8.15
N MET A 11 -6.61 48.45 7.02
CA MET A 11 -6.11 47.72 5.82
C MET A 11 -5.81 48.68 4.67
N GLN A 12 -5.09 49.77 4.95
CA GLN A 12 -5.05 50.90 4.02
C GLN A 12 -4.39 50.56 2.67
N TYR A 13 -3.52 49.54 2.59
CA TYR A 13 -2.82 49.18 1.35
C TYR A 13 -2.66 47.67 1.06
N GLY A 14 -3.46 46.80 1.69
CA GLY A 14 -3.48 45.34 1.42
C GLY A 14 -2.58 44.50 2.35
N ILE A 15 -2.36 43.24 1.98
CA ILE A 15 -1.62 42.25 2.79
C ILE A 15 -0.40 41.76 2.01
N LEU A 16 0.77 41.72 2.66
CA LEU A 16 1.95 41.02 2.15
C LEU A 16 2.02 39.63 2.78
N ARG A 17 1.76 38.59 1.99
CA ARG A 17 1.90 37.20 2.42
C ARG A 17 3.30 36.70 2.10
N VAL A 18 4.09 36.36 3.11
CA VAL A 18 5.46 35.86 2.99
C VAL A 18 5.49 34.37 3.33
N THR A 19 6.13 33.58 2.47
CA THR A 19 6.39 32.15 2.64
C THR A 19 7.89 31.94 2.80
N THR A 20 8.30 31.40 3.95
CA THR A 20 9.70 31.03 4.22
C THR A 20 10.03 29.65 3.64
N PRO A 21 11.32 29.32 3.41
CA PRO A 21 11.73 28.02 2.84
C PRO A 21 11.31 26.79 3.64
N ASP A 22 11.08 26.95 4.94
CA ASP A 22 10.56 25.92 5.84
C ASP A 22 9.04 25.68 5.69
N GLY A 23 8.39 26.39 4.75
CA GLY A 23 6.97 26.26 4.46
C GLY A 23 6.06 27.08 5.37
N GLN A 24 6.59 27.83 6.34
CA GLN A 24 5.76 28.72 7.16
C GLN A 24 5.25 29.89 6.31
N VAL A 25 3.98 30.23 6.48
CA VAL A 25 3.35 31.37 5.83
C VAL A 25 2.96 32.39 6.90
N ARG A 26 3.39 33.63 6.71
CA ARG A 26 3.06 34.76 7.57
C ARG A 26 2.45 35.88 6.75
N GLU A 27 1.38 36.46 7.26
CA GLU A 27 0.70 37.59 6.62
C GLU A 27 1.01 38.87 7.39
N TYR A 28 1.48 39.87 6.66
CA TYR A 28 1.84 41.17 7.21
C TYR A 28 0.90 42.24 6.61
N PRO A 29 0.07 42.90 7.43
CA PRO A 29 -0.74 44.02 6.94
C PRO A 29 0.18 45.17 6.50
N ILE A 30 -0.10 45.77 5.34
CA ILE A 30 0.61 46.97 4.89
C ILE A 30 -0.18 48.19 5.35
N GLU A 31 0.26 48.76 6.47
CA GLU A 31 -0.38 49.90 7.11
C GLU A 31 0.14 51.25 6.58
N ASN A 32 1.38 51.28 6.08
CA ASN A 32 2.04 52.48 5.56
C ASN A 32 2.35 52.34 4.06
N PRO A 33 2.22 53.42 3.27
CA PRO A 33 2.51 53.39 1.82
C PRO A 33 4.01 53.30 1.52
N SER A 34 4.88 53.40 2.52
CA SER A 34 6.33 53.26 2.36
C SER A 34 6.90 52.65 3.63
N LEU A 35 7.50 51.47 3.53
CA LEU A 35 8.06 50.74 4.67
C LEU A 35 9.25 49.87 4.27
N THR A 36 10.10 49.53 5.23
CA THR A 36 11.20 48.60 5.01
C THR A 36 10.81 47.19 5.40
N LEU A 37 11.36 46.22 4.67
CA LEU A 37 11.28 44.79 4.95
C LEU A 37 12.68 44.25 5.27
N GLY A 38 12.80 43.46 6.32
CA GLY A 38 14.06 42.82 6.68
C GLY A 38 13.95 41.92 7.90
N ARG A 39 15.07 41.33 8.30
CA ARG A 39 15.15 40.42 9.46
C ARG A 39 15.20 41.14 10.81
N SER A 40 15.62 42.41 10.85
CA SER A 40 15.62 43.19 12.10
C SER A 40 14.20 43.58 12.50
N LEU A 41 13.95 43.68 13.80
CA LEU A 41 12.68 44.14 14.36
C LEU A 41 12.40 45.63 14.07
N ASP A 42 13.42 46.39 13.64
CA ASP A 42 13.31 47.82 13.30
C ASP A 42 12.65 48.08 11.94
N ASN A 43 12.21 47.03 11.23
CA ASN A 43 11.55 47.14 9.94
C ASN A 43 10.02 47.16 10.09
N GLY A 44 9.34 47.86 9.18
CA GLY A 44 7.88 47.83 9.11
C GLY A 44 7.32 46.43 8.83
N ILE A 45 8.08 45.57 8.14
CA ILE A 45 7.79 44.14 8.01
C ILE A 45 9.03 43.35 8.45
N THR A 46 8.88 42.58 9.52
CA THR A 46 9.94 41.72 10.05
C THR A 46 9.78 40.28 9.56
N VAL A 47 10.68 39.84 8.68
CA VAL A 47 10.76 38.46 8.20
C VAL A 47 11.94 37.79 8.88
N ASP A 48 11.66 37.01 9.92
CA ASP A 48 12.68 36.28 10.67
C ASP A 48 13.15 35.04 9.89
N HIS A 49 14.11 35.25 8.98
CA HIS A 49 14.77 34.19 8.24
C HIS A 49 16.23 34.53 7.91
N VAL A 50 17.13 33.54 7.99
CA VAL A 50 18.58 33.76 7.87
C VAL A 50 19.01 34.38 6.53
N SER A 51 18.32 34.02 5.43
CA SER A 51 18.63 34.56 4.10
C SER A 51 18.06 35.95 3.83
N VAL A 52 17.28 36.50 4.77
CA VAL A 52 16.81 37.88 4.72
C VAL A 52 17.81 38.79 5.46
N SER A 53 18.31 39.82 4.78
CA SER A 53 19.19 40.83 5.40
C SER A 53 18.45 41.64 6.46
N ARG A 54 19.19 42.17 7.46
CA ARG A 54 18.63 42.98 8.56
C ARG A 54 17.75 44.12 8.06
N ARG A 55 18.16 44.80 6.99
CA ARG A 55 17.36 45.71 6.17
C ARG A 55 17.51 45.20 4.74
N HIS A 56 16.45 44.64 4.15
CA HIS A 56 16.54 43.88 2.92
C HIS A 56 16.00 44.67 1.72
N ALA A 57 14.77 45.15 1.82
CA ALA A 57 14.11 45.86 0.74
C ALA A 57 13.27 47.02 1.26
N HIS A 58 12.99 47.97 0.38
CA HIS A 58 12.05 49.05 0.59
C HIS A 58 10.81 48.79 -0.28
N LEU A 59 9.66 48.70 0.36
CA LEU A 59 8.35 48.60 -0.28
C LEU A 59 7.70 49.97 -0.32
N LYS A 60 7.28 50.40 -1.51
CA LYS A 60 6.57 51.66 -1.74
C LYS A 60 5.27 51.38 -2.48
N ILE A 61 4.17 51.96 -2.04
CA ILE A 61 2.86 51.88 -2.68
C ILE A 61 2.53 53.27 -3.20
N GLU A 62 2.46 53.40 -4.52
CA GLU A 62 2.21 54.64 -5.24
C GLU A 62 1.16 54.36 -6.31
N ASP A 63 0.14 55.22 -6.41
CA ASP A 63 -1.00 55.05 -7.32
C ASP A 63 -1.70 53.67 -7.25
N GLY A 64 -1.75 53.09 -6.04
CA GLY A 64 -2.35 51.77 -5.81
C GLY A 64 -1.56 50.61 -6.40
N LYS A 65 -0.27 50.81 -6.72
CA LYS A 65 0.66 49.78 -7.19
C LYS A 65 1.79 49.61 -6.19
N LEU A 66 2.12 48.35 -5.88
CA LEU A 66 3.30 48.04 -5.08
C LEU A 66 4.54 48.14 -5.95
N GLN A 67 5.57 48.79 -5.43
CA GLN A 67 6.90 48.89 -5.98
C GLN A 67 7.91 48.42 -4.94
N VAL A 68 8.99 47.80 -5.41
CA VAL A 68 10.04 47.22 -4.58
C VAL A 68 11.40 47.72 -5.02
N GLN A 69 12.23 48.08 -4.05
CA GLN A 69 13.64 48.42 -4.24
C GLN A 69 14.48 47.56 -3.29
N ASP A 70 15.60 47.01 -3.77
CA ASP A 70 16.58 46.36 -2.91
C ASP A 70 17.42 47.44 -2.20
N ILE A 71 17.67 47.35 -0.90
CA ILE A 71 18.46 48.37 -0.16
C ILE A 71 19.86 47.88 0.21
N GLY A 72 20.40 46.95 -0.58
CA GLY A 72 21.74 46.40 -0.40
C GLY A 72 21.74 45.04 0.29
N SER A 73 20.73 44.21 -0.01
CA SER A 73 20.63 42.85 0.53
C SER A 73 21.77 41.95 0.06
N ALA A 74 22.20 41.03 0.93
CA ALA A 74 23.28 40.08 0.63
C ALA A 74 22.88 39.02 -0.43
N THR A 75 21.62 38.62 -0.44
CA THR A 75 21.08 37.53 -1.27
C THR A 75 20.28 38.05 -2.49
N GLY A 76 19.95 39.33 -2.51
CA GLY A 76 19.20 39.97 -3.58
C GLY A 76 17.68 39.90 -3.42
N THR A 77 17.02 40.92 -3.97
CA THR A 77 15.55 40.95 -4.13
C THR A 77 15.15 40.66 -5.59
N PHE A 78 14.05 39.94 -5.80
CA PHE A 78 13.55 39.60 -7.13
C PHE A 78 12.03 39.85 -7.24
N VAL A 79 11.55 40.20 -8.44
CA VAL A 79 10.12 40.29 -8.77
C VAL A 79 9.90 39.45 -10.02
N GLY A 80 9.19 38.32 -9.89
CA GLY A 80 9.17 37.26 -10.91
C GLY A 80 10.58 36.74 -11.19
N SER A 81 11.01 36.81 -12.44
CA SER A 81 12.36 36.44 -12.87
C SER A 81 13.36 37.60 -12.87
N GLN A 82 12.93 38.85 -12.61
CA GLN A 82 13.77 40.03 -12.67
C GLN A 82 14.41 40.34 -11.31
N ARG A 83 15.74 40.54 -11.27
CA ARG A 83 16.44 41.00 -10.06
C ARG A 83 16.26 42.52 -9.89
N VAL A 84 15.92 42.93 -8.67
CA VAL A 84 15.76 44.33 -8.30
C VAL A 84 17.11 44.93 -7.91
N GLY A 85 17.42 46.10 -8.45
CA GLY A 85 18.64 46.85 -8.13
C GLY A 85 18.46 47.78 -6.92
N THR A 86 19.54 48.45 -6.52
CA THR A 86 19.54 49.38 -5.38
C THR A 86 19.23 50.83 -5.74
N THR A 87 19.07 51.14 -7.03
CA THR A 87 18.92 52.52 -7.53
C THR A 87 17.48 52.84 -7.90
N GLU A 88 16.68 51.85 -8.28
CA GLU A 88 15.34 52.06 -8.84
C GLU A 88 14.28 51.20 -8.15
N PHE A 89 13.05 51.70 -8.12
CA PHE A 89 11.86 50.96 -7.68
C PHE A 89 11.25 50.23 -8.87
N ILE A 90 11.02 48.92 -8.72
CA ILE A 90 10.37 48.08 -9.74
C ILE A 90 8.93 47.82 -9.32
N ALA A 91 8.00 48.11 -10.24
CA ALA A 91 6.57 47.84 -10.03
C ALA A 91 6.29 46.33 -10.04
N VAL A 92 5.44 45.89 -9.11
CA VAL A 92 4.97 44.51 -8.98
C VAL A 92 3.58 44.43 -9.59
N ALA A 93 3.40 43.61 -10.63
CA ALA A 93 2.08 43.37 -11.21
C ALA A 93 1.20 42.58 -10.22
N GLY A 94 -0.11 42.82 -10.23
CA GLY A 94 -1.05 42.20 -9.27
C GLY A 94 -0.94 40.66 -9.28
N SER A 95 -0.76 40.07 -8.08
CA SER A 95 -0.49 38.64 -7.80
C SER A 95 0.91 38.08 -8.14
N GLN A 96 1.83 38.90 -8.68
CA GLN A 96 3.19 38.49 -9.00
C GLN A 96 4.00 38.16 -7.74
N VAL A 97 4.85 37.13 -7.83
CA VAL A 97 5.73 36.69 -6.74
C VAL A 97 6.93 37.64 -6.63
N MET A 98 7.19 38.13 -5.43
CA MET A 98 8.44 38.77 -5.04
C MET A 98 9.27 37.76 -4.26
N ARG A 99 10.60 37.87 -4.29
CA ARG A 99 11.50 37.04 -3.51
C ARG A 99 12.51 37.90 -2.77
N PHE A 100 12.66 37.67 -1.47
CA PHE A 100 13.60 38.34 -0.60
C PHE A 100 14.53 37.28 0.01
N GLY A 101 15.72 37.11 -0.57
CA GLY A 101 16.55 35.93 -0.29
C GLY A 101 15.88 34.65 -0.75
N ASP A 102 15.59 33.74 0.18
CA ASP A 102 14.88 32.48 -0.12
C ASP A 102 13.39 32.55 0.23
N CYS A 103 12.92 33.67 0.79
CA CYS A 103 11.52 33.85 1.14
C CYS A 103 10.74 34.38 -0.07
N GLU A 104 9.61 33.76 -0.39
CA GLU A 104 8.67 34.24 -1.38
C GLU A 104 7.65 35.17 -0.74
N ALA A 105 7.18 36.18 -1.45
CA ALA A 105 6.18 37.11 -0.97
C ALA A 105 5.18 37.45 -2.08
N ARG A 106 3.90 37.58 -1.73
CA ARG A 106 2.83 38.01 -2.63
C ARG A 106 2.04 39.13 -2.00
N TRP A 107 1.78 40.17 -2.78
CA TRP A 107 0.92 41.27 -2.38
C TRP A 107 -0.52 40.98 -2.79
N LEU A 108 -1.41 41.00 -1.81
CA LEU A 108 -2.83 40.73 -1.96
C LEU A 108 -3.60 42.04 -1.74
N THR A 109 -4.13 42.58 -2.83
CA THR A 109 -5.12 43.65 -2.84
C THR A 109 -6.49 43.05 -3.11
N GLU A 110 -7.54 43.51 -2.45
CA GLU A 110 -8.92 43.11 -2.73
C GLU A 110 -9.26 43.43 -4.21
N ALA A 111 -9.13 42.42 -5.08
CA ALA A 111 -9.43 42.56 -6.49
C ALA A 111 -10.95 42.57 -6.66
N THR A 112 -11.47 43.69 -7.16
CA THR A 112 -12.83 43.81 -7.67
C THR A 112 -13.02 42.75 -8.77
N ALA A 113 -13.78 41.69 -8.47
CA ALA A 113 -14.11 40.64 -9.43
C ALA A 113 -15.17 41.14 -10.42
N PRO A 114 -15.02 40.87 -11.74
CA PRO A 114 -15.98 41.30 -12.74
C PRO A 114 -17.27 40.47 -12.64
N GLU A 115 -18.39 41.14 -12.91
CA GLU A 115 -19.72 40.54 -13.03
C GLU A 115 -19.69 39.36 -14.02
N GLY A 116 -20.10 38.19 -13.55
CA GLY A 116 -20.16 36.96 -14.34
C GLY A 116 -21.11 35.97 -13.70
N THR A 117 -22.39 36.19 -13.96
CA THR A 117 -23.56 35.30 -13.85
C THR A 117 -23.33 33.93 -13.17
N SER A 118 -23.82 33.79 -11.95
CA SER A 118 -24.19 32.49 -11.38
C SER A 118 -25.70 32.47 -11.18
N THR A 119 -26.37 31.67 -12.01
CA THR A 119 -27.80 31.35 -11.87
C THR A 119 -27.99 30.54 -10.59
N SER A 120 -28.58 31.14 -9.56
CA SER A 120 -29.09 30.39 -8.40
C SER A 120 -30.54 29.99 -8.66
N VAL A 121 -30.80 28.68 -8.73
CA VAL A 121 -32.15 28.15 -8.59
C VAL A 121 -32.53 28.28 -7.12
N VAL A 122 -33.52 29.14 -6.84
CA VAL A 122 -34.14 29.32 -5.53
C VAL A 122 -35.41 28.50 -5.49
N THR A 123 -35.49 27.57 -4.53
CA THR A 123 -36.78 27.00 -4.11
C THR A 123 -36.86 27.07 -2.58
N GLY A 124 -37.85 27.83 -2.08
CA GLY A 124 -38.35 27.75 -0.70
C GLY A 124 -37.88 28.86 0.23
N ALA A 125 -38.76 29.83 0.48
CA ALA A 125 -38.57 30.92 1.44
C ALA A 125 -38.95 30.50 2.86
N GLU A 126 -38.03 30.68 3.83
CA GLU A 126 -38.28 31.12 5.21
C GLU A 126 -36.94 31.31 5.96
N GLY A 127 -36.62 32.55 6.35
CA GLY A 127 -35.48 32.90 7.22
C GLY A 127 -34.11 32.91 6.53
N GLN A 128 -33.42 34.06 6.50
CA GLN A 128 -31.97 34.06 6.28
C GLN A 128 -31.32 33.16 7.34
N PRO A 129 -30.39 32.26 6.97
CA PRO A 129 -29.79 31.33 7.92
C PRO A 129 -29.12 32.13 9.06
N THR A 130 -29.48 31.79 10.30
CA THR A 130 -28.91 32.39 11.52
C THR A 130 -27.43 32.07 11.67
N ILE A 131 -26.92 31.06 10.97
CA ILE A 131 -25.50 30.70 10.93
C ILE A 131 -24.98 30.86 9.50
N ALA A 132 -23.82 31.49 9.35
CA ALA A 132 -23.05 31.46 8.12
C ALA A 132 -21.74 30.71 8.35
N VAL A 133 -21.37 29.86 7.39
CA VAL A 133 -20.14 29.06 7.43
C VAL A 133 -19.32 29.35 6.19
N SER A 134 -18.01 29.54 6.36
CA SER A 134 -17.06 29.59 5.25
C SER A 134 -15.90 28.64 5.54
N LEU A 135 -15.36 28.04 4.48
CA LEU A 135 -14.27 27.08 4.56
C LEU A 135 -13.09 27.56 3.72
N ALA A 136 -11.93 27.63 4.34
CA ALA A 136 -10.65 27.72 3.67
C ALA A 136 -10.10 26.30 3.51
N SER A 137 -10.24 25.76 2.30
CA SER A 137 -9.66 24.46 1.92
C SER A 137 -8.13 24.51 1.92
N PRO A 138 -7.45 23.38 2.15
CA PRO A 138 -6.00 23.32 2.06
C PRO A 138 -5.55 23.66 0.64
N SER A 139 -4.63 24.60 0.49
CA SER A 139 -4.13 25.06 -0.81
C SER A 139 -3.02 24.20 -1.39
N GLN A 140 -2.43 23.31 -0.56
CA GLN A 140 -1.36 22.40 -0.98
C GLN A 140 -1.90 20.97 -1.12
N PRO A 141 -1.41 20.21 -2.12
CA PRO A 141 -1.68 18.79 -2.21
C PRO A 141 -1.22 18.04 -0.95
N ILE A 142 -2.01 17.06 -0.53
CA ILE A 142 -1.76 16.26 0.66
C ILE A 142 -1.04 14.98 0.25
N SER A 143 0.11 14.73 0.87
CA SER A 143 0.76 13.41 0.79
C SER A 143 0.10 12.43 1.76
N PRO A 144 -0.30 11.23 1.34
CA PRO A 144 -0.82 10.21 2.26
C PRO A 144 0.14 9.92 3.41
N GLY A 145 -0.40 9.85 4.63
CA GLY A 145 0.33 9.75 5.89
C GLY A 145 0.70 11.09 6.53
N SER A 146 0.60 12.21 5.78
CA SER A 146 0.86 13.56 6.30
C SER A 146 -0.42 14.26 6.73
N ALA A 147 -0.31 15.14 7.72
CA ALA A 147 -1.41 15.98 8.17
C ALA A 147 -1.39 17.33 7.44
N THR A 148 -2.55 17.81 7.02
CA THR A 148 -2.78 19.19 6.59
C THR A 148 -3.94 19.79 7.39
N THR A 149 -4.20 21.07 7.21
CA THR A 149 -5.28 21.76 7.91
C THR A 149 -6.19 22.51 6.96
N ALA A 150 -7.49 22.45 7.22
CA ALA A 150 -8.50 23.33 6.67
C ALA A 150 -9.05 24.22 7.78
N THR A 151 -9.46 25.45 7.47
CA THR A 151 -10.02 26.37 8.47
C THR A 151 -11.48 26.63 8.16
N VAL A 152 -12.35 26.38 9.13
CA VAL A 152 -13.77 26.71 9.05
C VAL A 152 -14.07 27.90 9.92
N THR A 153 -14.63 28.95 9.32
CA THR A 153 -15.14 30.09 10.05
C THR A 153 -16.65 29.95 10.19
N VAL A 154 -17.13 29.92 11.42
CA VAL A 154 -18.56 29.90 11.74
C VAL A 154 -18.94 31.27 12.29
N HIS A 155 -19.99 31.87 11.75
CA HIS A 155 -20.51 33.17 12.15
C HIS A 155 -21.98 33.05 12.53
N ASN A 156 -22.30 33.37 13.78
CA ASN A 156 -23.68 33.50 14.23
C ASN A 156 -24.24 34.87 13.82
N ARG A 157 -25.12 34.89 12.82
CA ARG A 157 -25.90 36.06 12.35
C ARG A 157 -27.26 36.20 13.05
N GLY A 158 -27.58 35.31 14.00
CA GLY A 158 -28.77 35.35 14.82
C GLY A 158 -28.72 36.43 15.91
N LYS A 159 -29.83 36.55 16.65
CA LYS A 159 -29.99 37.48 17.78
C LYS A 159 -29.78 36.82 19.14
N THR A 160 -29.66 35.51 19.17
CA THR A 160 -29.48 34.66 20.36
C THR A 160 -28.14 33.95 20.30
N VAL A 161 -27.66 33.49 21.46
CA VAL A 161 -26.50 32.59 21.53
C VAL A 161 -26.90 31.26 20.86
N ASP A 162 -26.02 30.71 20.02
CA ASP A 162 -26.24 29.43 19.36
C ASP A 162 -25.10 28.45 19.70
N GLN A 163 -25.45 27.18 19.86
CA GLN A 163 -24.48 26.09 19.94
C GLN A 163 -24.42 25.37 18.60
N VAL A 164 -23.23 25.32 18.00
CA VAL A 164 -23.02 24.78 16.66
C VAL A 164 -22.12 23.56 16.73
N ALA A 165 -22.60 22.42 16.24
CA ALA A 165 -21.81 21.20 16.07
C ALA A 165 -21.25 21.12 14.64
N LEU A 166 -19.96 20.84 14.50
CA LEU A 166 -19.26 20.67 13.25
C LEU A 166 -19.01 19.19 12.96
N SER A 167 -19.33 18.75 11.76
CA SER A 167 -19.05 17.40 11.27
C SER A 167 -18.64 17.39 9.80
N ILE A 168 -17.93 16.33 9.37
CA ILE A 168 -17.49 16.14 7.99
C ILE A 168 -17.95 14.74 7.56
N PRO A 169 -19.19 14.59 7.05
CA PRO A 169 -19.79 13.28 6.81
C PRO A 169 -19.18 12.53 5.62
N ASP A 170 -18.57 13.25 4.68
CA ASP A 170 -18.11 12.68 3.40
C ASP A 170 -16.72 12.05 3.48
N LEU A 171 -15.99 12.27 4.59
CA LEU A 171 -14.64 11.73 4.80
C LEU A 171 -14.65 10.66 5.90
N PRO A 172 -13.82 9.61 5.79
CA PRO A 172 -13.66 8.63 6.86
C PRO A 172 -13.24 9.30 8.18
N ALA A 173 -13.84 8.89 9.30
CA ALA A 173 -13.54 9.46 10.62
C ALA A 173 -12.06 9.35 11.00
N ALA A 174 -11.34 8.34 10.48
CA ALA A 174 -9.90 8.18 10.70
C ALA A 174 -9.04 9.25 10.02
N TRP A 175 -9.57 9.95 9.00
CA TRP A 175 -8.84 10.97 8.25
C TRP A 175 -8.98 12.35 8.88
N VAL A 176 -9.97 12.58 9.73
CA VAL A 176 -10.39 13.93 10.12
C VAL A 176 -10.35 14.09 11.62
N GLN A 177 -9.71 15.17 12.08
CA GLN A 177 -9.77 15.59 13.49
C GLN A 177 -10.19 17.05 13.57
N VAL A 178 -11.34 17.30 14.17
CA VAL A 178 -11.84 18.67 14.42
C VAL A 178 -11.38 19.11 15.81
N ARG A 179 -10.55 20.15 15.89
CA ARG A 179 -9.98 20.61 17.19
C ARG A 179 -11.06 21.06 18.18
N ARG A 180 -12.14 21.65 17.66
CA ARG A 180 -13.30 22.12 18.44
C ARG A 180 -14.59 21.76 17.71
N PRO A 181 -15.15 20.55 17.92
CA PRO A 181 -16.32 20.07 17.18
C PRO A 181 -17.62 20.75 17.64
N THR A 182 -17.67 21.33 18.84
CA THR A 182 -18.84 22.08 19.32
C THR A 182 -18.42 23.50 19.69
N LEU A 183 -19.13 24.48 19.17
CA LEU A 183 -18.89 25.91 19.38
C LEU A 183 -20.08 26.54 20.10
N SER A 184 -19.82 27.53 20.95
CA SER A 184 -20.86 28.40 21.50
C SER A 184 -20.60 29.82 21.02
N LEU A 185 -21.51 30.35 20.21
CA LEU A 185 -21.34 31.62 19.51
C LEU A 185 -22.39 32.63 19.98
N ALA A 186 -21.93 33.74 20.53
CA ALA A 186 -22.79 34.87 20.83
C ALA A 186 -23.34 35.53 19.55
N PRO A 187 -24.43 36.30 19.63
CA PRO A 187 -24.96 37.06 18.49
C PRO A 187 -23.88 37.91 17.81
N GLY A 188 -23.70 37.75 16.50
CA GLY A 188 -22.68 38.45 15.70
C GLY A 188 -21.24 37.94 15.87
N ALA A 189 -21.01 36.96 16.75
CA ALA A 189 -19.68 36.40 16.97
C ALA A 189 -19.24 35.50 15.83
N ARG A 190 -17.92 35.47 15.59
CA ARG A 190 -17.25 34.58 14.66
C ARG A 190 -16.22 33.75 15.41
N ASP A 191 -16.11 32.48 15.07
CA ASP A 191 -15.03 31.62 15.56
C ASP A 191 -14.44 30.82 14.40
N GLU A 192 -13.16 30.53 14.52
CA GLU A 192 -12.38 29.81 13.53
C GLU A 192 -11.95 28.46 14.09
N VAL A 193 -12.29 27.39 13.38
CA VAL A 193 -11.99 26.01 13.77
C VAL A 193 -11.06 25.39 12.75
N THR A 194 -9.93 24.90 13.24
CA THR A 194 -9.02 24.10 12.46
C THR A 194 -9.52 22.65 12.39
N ILE A 195 -9.70 22.17 11.16
CA ILE A 195 -9.91 20.78 10.80
C ILE A 195 -8.57 20.22 10.35
N VAL A 196 -8.07 19.20 11.02
CA VAL A 196 -6.86 18.47 10.60
C VAL A 196 -7.29 17.32 9.71
N LEU A 197 -6.74 17.28 8.50
CA LEU A 197 -6.93 16.20 7.53
C LEU A 197 -5.64 15.38 7.47
N GLN A 198 -5.69 14.12 7.86
CA GLN A 198 -4.57 13.19 7.83
C GLN A 198 -5.00 11.85 7.23
N PRO A 199 -5.12 11.74 5.89
CA PRO A 199 -5.35 10.47 5.22
C PRO A 199 -4.18 9.51 5.51
N PRO A 200 -4.42 8.23 5.85
CA PRO A 200 -3.36 7.26 6.09
C PRO A 200 -2.64 6.90 4.78
N LYS A 201 -1.39 6.46 4.87
CA LYS A 201 -0.65 5.95 3.70
C LYS A 201 -1.12 4.52 3.37
N LYS A 202 -2.26 4.40 2.69
CA LYS A 202 -2.87 3.15 2.23
C LYS A 202 -3.58 3.33 0.91
N SER A 203 -3.81 2.23 0.19
CA SER A 203 -4.46 2.22 -1.14
C SER A 203 -5.88 2.80 -1.13
N GLU A 204 -6.60 2.76 0.00
CA GLU A 204 -7.95 3.36 0.10
C GLU A 204 -7.93 4.89 0.07
N SER A 205 -6.77 5.52 0.33
CA SER A 205 -6.60 6.98 0.24
C SER A 205 -6.27 7.34 -1.20
N THR A 206 -7.25 7.21 -2.10
CA THR A 206 -7.06 7.33 -3.55
C THR A 206 -6.43 8.67 -3.96
N ALA A 207 -5.54 8.66 -4.95
CA ALA A 207 -4.95 9.89 -5.48
C ALA A 207 -5.98 10.69 -6.32
N GLY A 208 -5.80 12.01 -6.40
CA GLY A 208 -6.65 12.90 -7.20
C GLY A 208 -7.39 13.95 -6.38
N GLU A 209 -8.40 14.57 -6.97
CA GLU A 209 -9.23 15.57 -6.29
C GLU A 209 -10.29 14.89 -5.42
N HIS A 210 -10.41 15.34 -4.18
CA HIS A 210 -11.43 14.92 -3.22
C HIS A 210 -12.27 16.12 -2.82
N GLU A 211 -13.58 15.94 -2.83
CA GLU A 211 -14.53 16.92 -2.31
C GLU A 211 -15.05 16.45 -0.95
N PHE A 212 -15.30 17.40 -0.05
CA PHE A 212 -15.90 17.14 1.25
C PHE A 212 -16.80 18.29 1.68
N ALA A 213 -17.90 17.99 2.34
CA ALA A 213 -18.73 18.99 3.00
C ALA A 213 -18.36 19.12 4.47
N VAL A 214 -18.27 20.36 4.96
CA VAL A 214 -18.36 20.63 6.40
C VAL A 214 -19.80 21.00 6.73
N ALA A 215 -20.44 20.21 7.58
CA ALA A 215 -21.77 20.45 8.10
C ALA A 215 -21.67 21.15 9.46
N ALA A 216 -22.32 22.30 9.58
CA ALA A 216 -22.51 23.02 10.82
C ALA A 216 -23.98 22.95 11.24
N THR A 217 -24.25 22.25 12.32
CA THR A 217 -25.60 21.99 12.84
C THR A 217 -25.85 22.85 14.07
N SER A 218 -26.79 23.78 13.97
CA SER A 218 -27.32 24.61 15.06
C SER A 218 -28.07 23.77 16.09
N SER A 219 -28.08 24.22 17.34
CA SER A 219 -28.95 23.72 18.40
C SER A 219 -30.45 23.87 18.10
N GLU A 220 -30.82 24.80 17.21
CA GLU A 220 -32.18 24.97 16.70
C GLU A 220 -32.55 23.94 15.60
N GLY A 221 -31.66 22.98 15.31
CA GLY A 221 -31.86 21.92 14.31
C GLY A 221 -31.59 22.36 12.86
N ARG A 222 -31.12 23.60 12.63
CA ARG A 222 -30.73 24.08 11.31
C ARG A 222 -29.32 23.61 10.95
N GLU A 223 -29.14 23.03 9.76
CA GLU A 223 -27.84 22.62 9.25
C GLU A 223 -27.43 23.49 8.05
N VAL A 224 -26.17 23.92 8.02
CA VAL A 224 -25.55 24.61 6.89
C VAL A 224 -24.33 23.82 6.44
N ARG A 225 -24.22 23.55 5.14
CA ARG A 225 -23.08 22.84 4.55
C ARG A 225 -22.25 23.76 3.68
N VAL A 226 -20.93 23.66 3.80
CA VAL A 226 -19.98 24.32 2.89
C VAL A 226 -19.08 23.26 2.26
N LEU A 227 -18.92 23.33 0.94
CA LEU A 227 -18.07 22.41 0.19
C LEU A 227 -16.62 22.87 0.22
N GLY A 228 -15.73 21.92 0.40
CA GLY A 228 -14.29 22.05 0.27
C GLY A 228 -13.73 21.03 -0.68
N ARG A 229 -12.52 21.30 -1.15
CA ARG A 229 -11.77 20.36 -1.99
C ARG A 229 -10.33 20.26 -1.52
N PHE A 230 -9.71 19.12 -1.75
CA PHE A 230 -8.27 18.98 -1.61
C PHE A 230 -7.74 18.01 -2.67
N THR A 231 -6.45 18.15 -3.00
CA THR A 231 -5.78 17.24 -3.92
C THR A 231 -4.94 16.25 -3.12
N MET A 232 -5.12 14.96 -3.36
CA MET A 232 -4.30 13.90 -2.78
C MET A 232 -3.22 13.46 -3.77
N LEU A 233 -1.97 13.46 -3.32
CA LEU A 233 -0.84 13.04 -4.15
C LEU A 233 -0.79 11.50 -4.29
N PRO A 234 -0.32 11.00 -5.44
CA PRO A 234 -0.07 9.58 -5.62
C PRO A 234 1.15 9.14 -4.79
N PHE A 235 1.11 7.91 -4.32
CA PHE A 235 2.28 7.16 -3.87
C PHE A 235 2.26 5.77 -4.50
N ASP A 236 3.47 5.30 -4.80
CA ASP A 236 3.70 3.97 -5.35
C ASP A 236 4.13 3.03 -4.23
N ASP A 237 3.49 1.86 -4.18
CA ASP A 237 3.90 0.72 -3.37
C ASP A 237 3.27 -0.53 -3.99
N PHE A 238 3.95 -1.67 -3.92
CA PHE A 238 3.41 -2.91 -4.46
C PHE A 238 4.02 -4.14 -3.81
N LYS A 239 3.24 -5.21 -3.79
CA LYS A 239 3.68 -6.53 -3.33
C LYS A 239 3.84 -7.45 -4.51
N PHE A 240 4.94 -8.19 -4.52
CA PHE A 240 5.25 -9.15 -5.56
C PHE A 240 5.74 -10.45 -4.91
N ALA A 241 5.11 -11.57 -5.30
CA ALA A 241 5.46 -12.87 -4.78
C ALA A 241 5.27 -13.95 -5.86
N MET A 242 5.99 -15.06 -5.73
CA MET A 242 5.82 -16.22 -6.57
C MET A 242 5.55 -17.45 -5.71
N LYS A 243 4.56 -18.24 -6.10
CA LYS A 243 4.19 -19.52 -5.46
C LYS A 243 4.26 -20.65 -6.47
N GLY A 244 4.64 -21.84 -6.03
CA GLY A 244 4.70 -23.04 -6.85
C GLY A 244 5.91 -23.92 -6.54
N PRO A 245 6.09 -25.03 -7.29
CA PRO A 245 5.32 -25.40 -8.48
C PRO A 245 3.91 -25.93 -8.16
N GLN A 246 2.91 -25.48 -8.90
CA GLN A 246 1.61 -26.13 -9.02
C GLN A 246 1.72 -27.18 -10.13
N GLY A 247 1.69 -28.47 -9.79
CA GLY A 247 2.01 -29.55 -10.74
C GLY A 247 3.52 -29.64 -11.02
N LYS A 248 3.92 -29.84 -12.29
CA LYS A 248 5.34 -30.08 -12.64
C LYS A 248 6.12 -28.84 -13.08
N SER A 249 5.44 -27.82 -13.60
CA SER A 249 6.08 -26.74 -14.37
C SER A 249 5.37 -25.39 -14.28
N GLN A 250 4.30 -25.27 -13.50
CA GLN A 250 3.49 -24.06 -13.43
C GLN A 250 3.72 -23.34 -12.10
N TYR A 251 3.84 -22.02 -12.16
CA TYR A 251 4.02 -21.13 -11.02
C TYR A 251 2.96 -20.03 -11.10
N THR A 252 2.61 -19.50 -9.93
CA THR A 252 1.66 -18.39 -9.80
C THR A 252 2.41 -17.20 -9.27
N ILE A 253 2.44 -16.12 -10.04
CA ILE A 253 2.99 -14.83 -9.63
C ILE A 253 1.83 -13.99 -9.10
N SER A 254 1.89 -13.59 -7.83
CA SER A 254 0.95 -12.66 -7.20
C SER A 254 1.55 -11.26 -7.24
N LEU A 255 0.81 -10.33 -7.84
CA LEU A 255 1.16 -8.92 -7.94
C LEU A 255 0.01 -8.10 -7.39
N GLN A 256 0.27 -7.26 -6.39
CA GLN A 256 -0.73 -6.40 -5.75
C GLN A 256 -0.25 -4.95 -5.72
N ASN A 257 -1.10 -4.04 -6.20
CA ASN A 257 -0.85 -2.61 -6.08
C ASN A 257 -1.22 -2.12 -4.67
N LEU A 258 -0.23 -1.73 -3.87
CA LEU A 258 -0.43 -1.14 -2.54
C LEU A 258 -0.45 0.40 -2.57
N GLY A 259 -0.14 0.99 -3.73
CA GLY A 259 -0.26 2.41 -4.02
C GLY A 259 -1.70 2.86 -4.06
N ASN A 260 -1.89 4.18 -4.08
CA ASN A 260 -3.20 4.81 -4.14
C ASN A 260 -3.59 5.34 -5.52
N ALA A 261 -2.79 5.07 -6.55
CA ALA A 261 -3.09 5.41 -7.94
C ALA A 261 -3.01 4.16 -8.84
N PRO A 262 -3.72 4.12 -9.97
CA PRO A 262 -3.54 3.08 -10.98
C PRO A 262 -2.09 3.05 -11.47
N ALA A 263 -1.53 1.85 -11.60
CA ALA A 263 -0.15 1.66 -12.01
C ALA A 263 -0.01 0.48 -12.99
N ASP A 264 0.89 0.63 -13.95
CA ASP A 264 1.27 -0.41 -14.90
C ASP A 264 2.56 -1.09 -14.44
N TYR A 265 2.57 -2.42 -14.48
CA TYR A 265 3.69 -3.25 -14.03
C TYR A 265 4.16 -4.16 -15.17
N ASN A 266 5.45 -4.09 -15.47
CA ASN A 266 6.12 -4.98 -16.41
C ASN A 266 6.75 -6.15 -15.65
N VAL A 267 6.35 -7.37 -15.98
CA VAL A 267 6.85 -8.61 -15.39
C VAL A 267 7.75 -9.31 -16.40
N SER A 268 8.96 -9.63 -15.96
CA SER A 268 9.95 -10.39 -16.74
C SER A 268 10.42 -11.59 -15.95
N VAL A 269 10.95 -12.60 -16.65
CA VAL A 269 11.49 -13.82 -16.03
C VAL A 269 12.81 -14.16 -16.72
N ALA A 270 13.82 -14.53 -15.94
CA ALA A 270 15.13 -14.91 -16.44
C ALA A 270 15.78 -15.97 -15.55
N ASP A 271 16.64 -16.80 -16.13
CA ASP A 271 17.59 -17.68 -15.43
C ASP A 271 19.02 -17.31 -15.80
N ASP A 272 19.95 -17.62 -14.90
CA ASP A 272 21.35 -17.21 -15.03
C ASP A 272 22.07 -17.90 -16.21
N ASP A 273 21.65 -19.13 -16.55
CA ASP A 273 22.29 -19.97 -17.56
C ASP A 273 21.56 -19.99 -18.92
N ASP A 274 20.45 -19.25 -19.06
CA ASP A 274 19.58 -19.19 -20.24
C ASP A 274 19.14 -20.58 -20.78
N GLU A 275 18.86 -21.52 -19.88
CA GLU A 275 18.50 -22.91 -20.18
C GLU A 275 16.97 -23.16 -20.14
N LEU A 276 16.17 -22.17 -19.74
CA LEU A 276 14.71 -22.28 -19.58
C LEU A 276 13.92 -21.43 -20.59
N ASP A 277 12.76 -21.95 -21.01
CA ASP A 277 11.71 -21.22 -21.73
C ASP A 277 10.56 -20.87 -20.78
N TYR A 278 9.99 -19.69 -20.98
CA TYR A 278 8.91 -19.13 -20.16
C TYR A 278 7.69 -18.80 -21.01
N GLU A 279 6.51 -19.14 -20.51
CA GLU A 279 5.22 -18.72 -21.07
C GLU A 279 4.47 -17.98 -19.96
N LEU A 280 4.35 -16.65 -20.08
CA LEU A 280 3.62 -15.79 -19.17
C LEU A 280 2.39 -15.25 -19.90
N ALA A 281 1.21 -15.35 -19.27
CA ALA A 281 -0.05 -14.94 -19.89
C ALA A 281 -0.08 -13.44 -20.22
N ASP A 282 0.37 -12.60 -19.28
CA ASP A 282 0.45 -11.14 -19.42
C ASP A 282 1.80 -10.63 -18.92
N GLU A 283 2.60 -10.01 -19.78
CA GLU A 283 3.89 -9.40 -19.42
C GLU A 283 3.73 -7.97 -18.88
N SER A 284 2.63 -7.30 -19.21
CA SER A 284 2.29 -5.95 -18.75
C SER A 284 0.90 -5.97 -18.11
N VAL A 285 0.81 -5.55 -16.86
CA VAL A 285 -0.42 -5.62 -16.07
C VAL A 285 -0.73 -4.26 -15.48
N GLN A 286 -1.91 -3.74 -15.79
CA GLN A 286 -2.47 -2.57 -15.14
C GLN A 286 -3.29 -2.99 -13.92
N LEU A 287 -2.99 -2.40 -12.76
CA LEU A 287 -3.70 -2.63 -11.51
C LEU A 287 -4.20 -1.31 -10.90
N GLY A 288 -5.47 -1.27 -10.52
CA GLY A 288 -6.02 -0.20 -9.70
C GLY A 288 -5.49 -0.22 -8.26
N PRO A 289 -5.74 0.84 -7.46
CA PRO A 289 -5.35 0.89 -6.05
C PRO A 289 -5.90 -0.30 -5.25
N GLY A 290 -5.03 -1.05 -4.56
CA GLY A 290 -5.42 -2.22 -3.77
C GLY A 290 -5.71 -3.50 -4.57
N GLU A 291 -5.74 -3.43 -5.90
CA GLU A 291 -6.02 -4.58 -6.77
C GLU A 291 -4.87 -5.59 -6.73
N GLU A 292 -5.21 -6.88 -6.66
CA GLU A 292 -4.29 -8.00 -6.79
C GLU A 292 -4.61 -8.82 -8.06
N ARG A 293 -3.58 -9.21 -8.79
CA ARG A 293 -3.69 -10.13 -9.92
C ARG A 293 -2.69 -11.27 -9.81
N ASN A 294 -3.18 -12.46 -10.11
CA ASN A 294 -2.38 -13.67 -10.18
C ASN A 294 -2.09 -14.02 -11.64
N LEU A 295 -0.81 -14.04 -12.02
CA LEU A 295 -0.34 -14.41 -13.34
C LEU A 295 0.16 -15.86 -13.32
N VAL A 296 -0.21 -16.61 -14.35
CA VAL A 296 0.26 -17.98 -14.54
C VAL A 296 1.55 -17.96 -15.36
N LEU A 297 2.62 -18.49 -14.78
CA LEU A 297 3.91 -18.70 -15.43
C LEU A 297 4.13 -20.20 -15.66
N LYS A 298 4.31 -20.61 -16.91
CA LYS A 298 4.79 -21.97 -17.22
C LYS A 298 6.28 -21.92 -17.54
N VAL A 299 7.02 -22.89 -17.01
CA VAL A 299 8.48 -23.01 -17.13
C VAL A 299 8.83 -24.36 -17.74
N ALA A 300 9.60 -24.37 -18.81
CA ALA A 300 10.09 -25.60 -19.45
C ALA A 300 11.59 -25.49 -19.75
N PRO A 301 12.34 -26.60 -19.80
CA PRO A 301 13.72 -26.54 -20.26
C PRO A 301 13.75 -26.40 -21.79
N LYS A 302 14.61 -25.51 -22.31
CA LYS A 302 14.87 -25.36 -23.75
C LYS A 302 15.32 -26.68 -24.38
N LYS A 303 16.16 -27.44 -23.65
CA LYS A 303 16.67 -28.76 -24.06
C LYS A 303 16.03 -29.86 -23.20
N LYS A 304 15.15 -30.65 -23.82
CA LYS A 304 14.48 -31.80 -23.17
C LYS A 304 15.35 -33.05 -23.33
N ASN A 305 16.23 -33.32 -22.37
CA ASN A 305 17.01 -34.56 -22.36
C ASN A 305 16.19 -35.71 -21.77
N PRO A 306 15.83 -36.75 -22.56
CA PRO A 306 15.03 -37.88 -22.07
C PRO A 306 15.79 -38.78 -21.09
N PHE A 307 17.12 -38.65 -21.05
CA PHE A 307 18.04 -39.43 -20.24
C PHE A 307 18.87 -38.52 -19.35
N GLY A 308 19.01 -38.86 -18.07
CA GLY A 308 19.86 -38.11 -17.15
C GLY A 308 19.39 -38.17 -15.71
N ARG A 309 20.16 -37.51 -14.85
CA ARG A 309 19.76 -37.22 -13.46
C ARG A 309 18.81 -36.02 -13.45
N ASP A 310 17.98 -35.95 -12.41
CA ASP A 310 17.12 -34.80 -12.18
C ASP A 310 17.97 -33.52 -12.16
N ARG A 311 17.53 -32.47 -12.85
CA ARG A 311 18.19 -31.16 -12.86
C ARG A 311 17.28 -30.14 -12.20
N SER A 312 17.88 -29.25 -11.42
CA SER A 312 17.21 -28.12 -10.79
C SER A 312 17.76 -26.84 -11.39
N TYR A 313 16.89 -25.99 -11.89
CA TYR A 313 17.21 -24.71 -12.50
C TYR A 313 16.64 -23.60 -11.61
N ARG A 314 17.46 -22.63 -11.25
CA ARG A 314 16.99 -21.45 -10.53
C ARG A 314 16.61 -20.38 -11.54
N PHE A 315 15.46 -19.76 -11.35
CA PHE A 315 15.06 -18.61 -12.16
C PHE A 315 14.50 -17.52 -11.25
N THR A 316 14.50 -16.29 -11.76
CA THR A 316 14.02 -15.11 -11.04
C THR A 316 13.02 -14.38 -11.93
N SER A 317 11.84 -14.11 -11.37
CA SER A 317 10.92 -13.15 -11.95
C SER A 317 11.11 -11.78 -11.33
N THR A 318 11.00 -10.75 -12.16
CA THR A 318 11.17 -9.35 -11.78
C THR A 318 9.96 -8.57 -12.22
N ALA A 319 9.29 -7.89 -11.30
CA ALA A 319 8.24 -6.92 -11.59
C ALA A 319 8.79 -5.49 -11.44
N ARG A 320 8.49 -4.64 -12.43
CA ARG A 320 8.93 -3.25 -12.46
C ARG A 320 7.76 -2.30 -12.78
N PRO A 321 7.53 -1.26 -11.96
CA PRO A 321 6.57 -0.21 -12.29
C PRO A 321 6.99 0.55 -13.55
N ALA A 322 6.05 0.82 -14.46
CA ALA A 322 6.29 1.56 -15.70
C ALA A 322 6.67 3.03 -15.46
N THR A 323 6.18 3.62 -14.37
CA THR A 323 6.49 4.98 -13.90
C THR A 323 7.93 5.14 -13.40
N GLY A 324 8.68 4.04 -13.28
CA GLY A 324 9.98 4.00 -12.64
C GLY A 324 9.87 3.65 -11.15
N GLY A 325 10.98 3.21 -10.56
CA GLY A 325 10.98 2.73 -9.17
C GLY A 325 11.85 1.49 -8.99
N ASN A 326 11.91 1.00 -7.76
CA ASN A 326 12.66 -0.20 -7.44
C ASN A 326 11.91 -1.44 -7.93
N PRO A 327 12.56 -2.33 -8.69
CA PRO A 327 11.96 -3.60 -9.06
C PRO A 327 11.82 -4.52 -7.84
N ALA A 328 10.83 -5.40 -7.88
CA ALA A 328 10.69 -6.48 -6.92
C ALA A 328 10.98 -7.83 -7.59
N ASN A 329 11.76 -8.66 -6.90
CA ASN A 329 12.24 -9.93 -7.44
C ASN A 329 11.69 -11.10 -6.64
N ALA A 330 11.32 -12.18 -7.32
CA ALA A 330 10.95 -13.44 -6.70
C ALA A 330 11.66 -14.58 -7.43
N SER A 331 12.43 -15.39 -6.70
CA SER A 331 13.13 -16.55 -7.26
C SER A 331 12.43 -17.85 -6.92
N ALA A 332 12.51 -18.83 -7.82
CA ALA A 332 12.04 -20.19 -7.60
C ALA A 332 12.96 -21.21 -8.29
N ASN A 333 12.80 -22.49 -7.93
CA ASN A 333 13.56 -23.60 -8.48
C ASN A 333 12.65 -24.51 -9.31
N PHE A 334 12.96 -24.64 -10.61
CA PHE A 334 12.32 -25.59 -11.50
C PHE A 334 13.08 -26.92 -11.52
N ARG A 335 12.41 -28.00 -11.13
CA ARG A 335 12.97 -29.35 -11.15
C ARG A 335 12.49 -30.12 -12.38
N TYR A 336 13.41 -30.44 -13.27
CA TYR A 336 13.16 -31.31 -14.40
C TYR A 336 13.55 -32.76 -14.06
N THR A 337 12.57 -33.67 -14.14
CA THR A 337 12.80 -35.12 -14.01
C THR A 337 12.81 -35.77 -15.39
N ALA A 338 13.91 -36.47 -15.70
CA ALA A 338 14.03 -37.18 -16.97
C ALA A 338 13.02 -38.35 -17.00
N PRO A 339 12.17 -38.46 -18.04
CA PRO A 339 11.09 -39.44 -18.06
C PRO A 339 11.57 -40.90 -18.10
N LEU A 340 12.80 -41.17 -18.54
CA LEU A 340 13.34 -42.53 -18.73
C LEU A 340 14.54 -42.79 -17.81
N LYS A 341 14.32 -42.66 -16.50
CA LYS A 341 15.34 -42.91 -15.45
C LYS A 341 15.89 -44.35 -15.48
N ASN A 342 15.09 -45.29 -15.97
CA ASN A 342 15.34 -46.74 -15.98
C ASN A 342 15.49 -47.33 -17.39
N TRP A 343 15.88 -46.55 -18.40
CA TRP A 343 16.05 -47.03 -19.79
C TRP A 343 16.89 -48.31 -19.92
N LYS A 344 17.88 -48.51 -19.03
CA LYS A 344 18.71 -49.72 -19.00
C LYS A 344 17.88 -51.01 -18.83
N TYR A 345 16.73 -50.95 -18.14
CA TYR A 345 15.82 -52.08 -18.00
C TYR A 345 14.96 -52.29 -19.24
N PHE A 346 14.57 -51.23 -19.97
CA PHE A 346 13.94 -51.36 -21.28
C PHE A 346 14.89 -51.95 -22.31
N LEU A 347 16.16 -51.55 -22.30
CA LEU A 347 17.20 -52.12 -23.17
C LEU A 347 17.49 -53.58 -22.80
N GLY A 348 17.54 -53.91 -21.50
CA GLY A 348 17.70 -55.28 -21.01
C GLY A 348 16.50 -56.18 -21.32
N ALA A 349 15.27 -55.68 -21.23
CA ALA A 349 14.06 -56.40 -21.61
C ALA A 349 13.98 -56.62 -23.13
N PHE A 350 14.38 -55.64 -23.94
CA PHE A 350 14.45 -55.80 -25.40
C PHE A 350 15.51 -56.83 -25.81
N LEU A 351 16.68 -56.83 -25.17
CA LEU A 351 17.71 -57.86 -25.36
C LEU A 351 17.23 -59.24 -24.90
N GLY A 352 16.56 -59.33 -23.75
CA GLY A 352 16.00 -60.58 -23.23
C GLY A 352 14.90 -61.17 -24.11
N ILE A 353 14.01 -60.33 -24.64
CA ILE A 353 12.96 -60.74 -25.61
C ILE A 353 13.58 -61.16 -26.94
N SER A 354 14.66 -60.51 -27.38
CA SER A 354 15.40 -60.91 -28.59
C SER A 354 16.11 -62.27 -28.43
N VAL A 355 16.64 -62.58 -27.24
CA VAL A 355 17.24 -63.89 -26.94
C VAL A 355 16.18 -64.99 -26.83
N LEU A 356 15.00 -64.69 -26.25
CA LEU A 356 13.88 -65.64 -26.17
C LEU A 356 13.23 -65.93 -27.53
N SER A 357 13.14 -64.94 -28.41
CA SER A 357 12.63 -65.12 -29.78
C SER A 357 13.62 -65.88 -30.68
N ALA A 358 14.93 -65.73 -30.47
CA ALA A 358 15.94 -66.58 -31.12
C ALA A 358 15.90 -68.04 -30.61
N GLY A 359 15.58 -68.27 -29.33
CA GLY A 359 15.43 -69.61 -28.75
C GLY A 359 14.16 -70.36 -29.17
N ALA A 360 13.05 -69.64 -29.37
CA ALA A 360 11.76 -70.23 -29.77
C ALA A 360 11.69 -70.64 -31.25
N LEU A 361 12.63 -70.19 -32.10
CA LEU A 361 12.72 -70.58 -33.51
C LEU A 361 13.46 -71.90 -33.75
N MET A 362 13.99 -72.54 -32.70
CA MET A 362 14.73 -73.83 -32.78
C MET A 362 13.97 -75.03 -32.21
N ALA A 363 12.71 -74.88 -31.76
CA ALA A 363 11.97 -75.97 -31.14
C ALA A 363 10.47 -76.01 -31.52
N ARG A 364 10.16 -76.43 -32.76
CA ARG A 364 9.13 -77.45 -33.03
C ARG A 364 8.97 -77.79 -34.53
N ALA A 365 9.14 -79.07 -34.87
CA ALA A 365 8.68 -79.69 -36.11
C ALA A 365 7.71 -80.84 -35.79
N GLY A 366 6.48 -80.76 -36.35
CA GLY A 366 5.49 -81.84 -36.56
C GLY A 366 4.68 -82.31 -35.33
N SER A 367 3.42 -82.76 -35.40
CA SER A 367 2.32 -82.79 -36.39
C SER A 367 1.01 -83.18 -35.64
N LEU A 368 -0.16 -82.82 -36.19
CA LEU A 368 -1.58 -82.96 -35.77
C LEU A 368 -2.13 -84.44 -35.74
N PRO A 369 -3.44 -84.81 -35.52
CA PRO A 369 -4.72 -84.03 -35.45
C PRO A 369 -5.89 -84.48 -34.48
N ASP A 370 -6.92 -83.62 -34.43
CA ASP A 370 -8.41 -83.74 -34.32
C ASP A 370 -9.18 -84.64 -33.30
N LEU A 371 -10.21 -84.05 -32.64
CA LEU A 371 -11.67 -84.26 -32.89
C LEU A 371 -12.58 -83.74 -31.74
N PHE A 372 -13.63 -82.96 -32.12
CA PHE A 372 -14.95 -82.67 -31.49
C PHE A 372 -15.08 -82.40 -29.97
N GLY A 373 -15.91 -81.49 -29.43
CA GLY A 373 -16.97 -80.59 -29.87
C GLY A 373 -17.44 -79.82 -28.61
N GLY A 374 -17.77 -78.53 -28.67
CA GLY A 374 -19.16 -78.07 -28.78
C GLY A 374 -19.51 -77.09 -27.64
N GLY A 375 -20.13 -75.96 -27.98
CA GLY A 375 -21.00 -75.17 -27.08
C GLY A 375 -20.51 -73.79 -26.63
N GLY A 376 -21.21 -72.73 -27.05
CA GLY A 376 -21.52 -71.58 -26.19
C GLY A 376 -20.88 -70.22 -26.47
N SER A 377 -21.58 -69.40 -27.28
CA SER A 377 -21.86 -67.94 -27.13
C SER A 377 -20.76 -66.94 -26.70
N SER A 378 -20.52 -65.95 -27.58
CA SER A 378 -19.90 -64.63 -27.33
C SER A 378 -20.87 -63.70 -26.57
N PRO A 379 -20.42 -62.72 -25.74
CA PRO A 379 -19.86 -61.47 -26.29
C PRO A 379 -18.66 -60.85 -25.53
N THR A 380 -17.74 -60.28 -26.34
CA THR A 380 -16.89 -59.07 -26.23
C THR A 380 -17.01 -58.15 -24.98
N PRO A 381 -15.94 -57.45 -24.56
CA PRO A 381 -14.56 -57.84 -24.28
C PRO A 381 -14.22 -57.57 -22.79
N THR A 382 -13.83 -58.59 -22.03
CA THR A 382 -13.33 -58.41 -20.65
C THR A 382 -11.88 -58.81 -20.58
N VAL A 383 -10.98 -57.83 -20.58
CA VAL A 383 -9.63 -58.00 -20.01
C VAL A 383 -9.81 -57.89 -18.50
N ALA A 384 -9.61 -59.02 -17.84
CA ALA A 384 -9.70 -59.20 -16.41
C ALA A 384 -8.64 -58.35 -15.68
N VAL A 385 -9.13 -57.45 -14.83
CA VAL A 385 -9.10 -57.64 -13.37
C VAL A 385 -7.87 -58.40 -12.86
N ASN A 386 -6.85 -57.65 -12.45
CA ASN A 386 -5.99 -58.07 -11.35
C ASN A 386 -6.58 -57.49 -10.06
N THR A 387 -7.31 -58.31 -9.32
CA THR A 387 -7.70 -58.02 -7.93
C THR A 387 -6.68 -58.66 -7.00
N THR A 388 -6.03 -57.79 -6.24
CA THR A 388 -5.65 -57.97 -4.84
C THR A 388 -4.60 -59.03 -4.51
N THR A 389 -3.39 -58.52 -4.29
CA THR A 389 -2.91 -58.48 -2.89
C THR A 389 -2.21 -57.14 -2.67
N GLU A 390 -2.79 -56.32 -1.80
CA GLU A 390 -2.23 -55.08 -1.25
C GLU A 390 -0.79 -55.29 -0.74
N PRO A 391 0.04 -54.24 -0.83
CA PRO A 391 0.31 -53.47 0.37
C PRO A 391 -0.38 -52.12 0.27
N THR A 392 -1.29 -51.95 1.22
CA THR A 392 -1.92 -50.76 1.72
C THR A 392 -1.10 -49.47 1.56
N THR A 393 -1.81 -48.47 1.01
CA THR A 393 -1.62 -47.04 1.24
C THR A 393 -1.20 -46.77 2.68
N ALA A 394 0.06 -46.39 2.92
CA ALA A 394 0.36 -45.64 4.13
C ALA A 394 -0.22 -44.23 3.93
N LEU A 395 -1.43 -44.01 4.47
CA LEU A 395 -1.87 -42.69 4.94
C LEU A 395 -0.70 -42.03 5.69
N PRO A 396 -0.60 -40.69 5.74
CA PRO A 396 0.22 -40.05 6.76
C PRO A 396 -0.17 -40.67 8.10
N THR A 397 0.76 -41.37 8.73
CA THR A 397 0.47 -42.00 10.02
C THR A 397 0.24 -40.84 10.97
N PRO A 398 -0.99 -40.62 11.50
CA PRO A 398 -1.16 -39.70 12.60
C PRO A 398 -0.26 -40.22 13.72
N THR A 399 0.44 -39.33 14.43
CA THR A 399 0.96 -39.71 15.74
C THR A 399 -0.22 -40.30 16.52
N PRO A 400 -0.08 -41.42 17.25
CA PRO A 400 -1.19 -42.08 17.98
C PRO A 400 -1.93 -41.16 18.96
N ASP A 401 -1.38 -39.97 19.17
CA ASP A 401 -1.81 -38.91 20.06
C ASP A 401 -2.76 -37.89 19.44
N GLY A 402 -3.09 -38.00 18.14
CA GLY A 402 -4.21 -37.27 17.49
C GLY A 402 -3.84 -36.04 16.65
N PHE A 403 -2.55 -35.69 16.51
CA PHE A 403 -2.12 -34.59 15.64
C PHE A 403 -2.08 -35.01 14.17
N HIS A 404 -2.66 -34.18 13.30
CA HIS A 404 -2.67 -34.38 11.85
C HIS A 404 -2.73 -33.03 11.13
N VAL A 405 -2.18 -32.97 9.91
CA VAL A 405 -2.27 -31.78 9.06
C VAL A 405 -3.73 -31.48 8.74
N GLY A 406 -4.15 -30.23 8.99
CA GLY A 406 -5.53 -29.78 8.93
C GLY A 406 -6.28 -29.84 10.26
N GLY A 407 -5.72 -30.46 11.30
CA GLY A 407 -6.27 -30.48 12.66
C GLY A 407 -5.89 -29.24 13.47
N SER A 408 -6.45 -29.11 14.67
CA SER A 408 -6.11 -28.02 15.61
C SER A 408 -5.46 -28.57 16.88
N ALA A 409 -4.51 -27.80 17.40
CA ALA A 409 -3.78 -28.08 18.62
C ALA A 409 -3.98 -26.95 19.63
N GLU A 410 -4.07 -27.27 20.91
CA GLU A 410 -4.02 -26.30 22.01
C GLU A 410 -2.63 -26.36 22.64
N ILE A 411 -1.95 -25.22 22.78
CA ILE A 411 -0.64 -25.18 23.44
C ILE A 411 -0.84 -25.47 24.93
N ILE A 412 -0.10 -26.45 25.46
CA ILE A 412 -0.15 -26.81 26.88
C ILE A 412 1.23 -26.84 27.52
N ASN A 413 1.24 -26.54 28.81
CA ASN A 413 2.34 -26.83 29.70
C ASN A 413 3.64 -26.14 29.27
N SER A 414 3.72 -24.83 29.51
CA SER A 414 5.00 -24.20 29.73
C SER A 414 5.38 -24.39 31.20
N PRO A 415 6.21 -25.38 31.58
CA PRO A 415 6.63 -25.57 32.97
C PRO A 415 7.45 -24.39 33.52
N THR A 416 7.74 -23.38 32.69
CA THR A 416 8.53 -22.18 33.04
C THR A 416 7.70 -20.88 33.05
N GLY A 417 6.42 -20.92 32.69
CA GLY A 417 5.59 -19.71 32.54
C GLY A 417 5.86 -18.88 31.28
N ASP A 418 6.74 -19.35 30.40
CA ASP A 418 7.10 -18.70 29.13
C ASP A 418 6.30 -19.27 27.96
N CYS A 419 5.70 -18.41 27.13
CA CYS A 419 4.97 -18.83 25.93
C CYS A 419 5.85 -19.64 24.96
N LEU A 420 5.26 -20.67 24.34
CA LEU A 420 5.94 -21.56 23.39
C LEU A 420 6.46 -20.75 22.20
N ARG A 421 7.73 -20.94 21.85
CA ARG A 421 8.38 -20.17 20.78
C ARG A 421 8.08 -20.81 19.43
N VAL A 422 7.49 -20.01 18.55
CA VAL A 422 7.28 -20.35 17.15
C VAL A 422 8.49 -19.85 16.37
N ARG A 423 9.08 -20.71 15.54
CA ARG A 423 10.32 -20.45 14.81
C ARG A 423 10.09 -20.46 13.30
N GLN A 424 11.06 -19.93 12.56
CA GLN A 424 10.99 -19.85 11.11
C GLN A 424 11.10 -21.23 10.43
N GLY A 425 11.82 -22.17 11.05
CA GLY A 425 11.95 -23.57 10.63
C GLY A 425 12.06 -24.53 11.83
N PRO A 426 11.98 -25.86 11.59
CA PRO A 426 11.98 -26.88 12.64
C PRO A 426 13.40 -27.15 13.16
N THR A 427 14.03 -26.14 13.78
CA THR A 427 15.38 -26.29 14.34
C THR A 427 15.67 -25.37 15.53
N LEU A 428 16.54 -25.84 16.43
CA LEU A 428 17.15 -25.09 17.52
C LEU A 428 18.61 -24.72 17.25
N ALA A 429 19.18 -25.11 16.10
CA ALA A 429 20.59 -24.90 15.78
C ALA A 429 20.95 -23.41 15.79
N GLY A 430 21.72 -22.99 16.80
CA GLY A 430 22.14 -21.61 16.96
C GLY A 430 23.00 -21.14 15.78
N GLY A 431 22.56 -20.07 15.12
CA GLY A 431 23.22 -19.51 13.93
C GLY A 431 22.55 -19.87 12.61
N ASP A 432 21.60 -20.81 12.59
CA ASP A 432 20.73 -21.03 11.45
C ASP A 432 19.62 -19.94 11.45
N PRO A 433 19.44 -19.18 10.35
CA PRO A 433 18.31 -18.26 10.21
C PRO A 433 16.94 -18.92 10.47
N GLN A 434 16.79 -20.22 10.15
CA GLN A 434 15.57 -20.99 10.41
C GLN A 434 15.30 -21.18 11.90
N SER A 435 16.32 -21.08 12.76
CA SER A 435 16.13 -21.10 14.21
C SER A 435 15.53 -19.79 14.76
N ALA A 436 15.39 -18.74 13.96
CA ALA A 436 14.86 -17.44 14.41
C ALA A 436 13.43 -17.59 14.96
N ILE A 437 13.17 -16.96 16.11
CA ILE A 437 11.84 -16.96 16.75
C ILE A 437 10.98 -15.91 16.04
N VAL A 438 9.91 -16.36 15.38
CA VAL A 438 8.95 -15.51 14.65
C VAL A 438 7.79 -15.07 15.54
N GLY A 439 7.55 -15.77 16.64
CA GLY A 439 6.56 -15.37 17.63
C GLY A 439 6.50 -16.31 18.82
N ARG A 440 5.55 -16.05 19.71
CA ARG A 440 5.30 -16.91 20.87
C ARG A 440 3.81 -17.11 21.06
N ILE A 441 3.41 -18.33 21.39
CA ILE A 441 2.03 -18.73 21.63
C ILE A 441 1.93 -19.28 23.05
N CYS A 442 1.06 -18.70 23.85
CA CYS A 442 0.94 -18.99 25.28
C CYS A 442 -0.03 -20.16 25.53
N ASP A 443 0.02 -20.69 26.75
CA ASP A 443 -0.83 -21.79 27.21
C ASP A 443 -2.32 -21.52 26.97
N GLY A 444 -3.05 -22.54 26.50
CA GLY A 444 -4.48 -22.46 26.19
C GLY A 444 -4.83 -21.83 24.84
N GLN A 445 -3.85 -21.26 24.11
CA GLN A 445 -4.09 -20.76 22.76
C GLN A 445 -4.16 -21.92 21.76
N VAL A 446 -5.08 -21.78 20.81
CA VAL A 446 -5.39 -22.81 19.81
C VAL A 446 -4.78 -22.41 18.48
N VAL A 447 -4.24 -23.42 17.81
CA VAL A 447 -3.35 -23.26 16.68
C VAL A 447 -3.68 -24.33 15.65
N ASN A 448 -3.73 -23.96 14.37
CA ASN A 448 -4.05 -24.89 13.30
C ASN A 448 -2.77 -25.52 12.78
N ILE A 449 -2.77 -26.85 12.61
CA ILE A 449 -1.65 -27.60 12.08
C ILE A 449 -1.71 -27.57 10.57
N THR A 450 -0.68 -27.01 9.96
CA THR A 450 -0.61 -26.76 8.52
C THR A 450 0.40 -27.65 7.81
N ASP A 451 1.41 -28.17 8.53
CA ASP A 451 2.42 -29.09 8.00
C ASP A 451 3.13 -29.84 9.13
N GLY A 452 3.87 -30.90 8.80
CA GLY A 452 4.55 -31.80 9.74
C GLY A 452 3.99 -33.24 9.74
N PRO A 453 4.50 -34.15 10.59
CA PRO A 453 5.59 -33.92 11.54
C PRO A 453 6.97 -33.97 10.88
N VAL A 454 7.90 -33.17 11.39
CA VAL A 454 9.33 -33.23 11.05
C VAL A 454 10.14 -33.47 12.31
N GLU A 455 10.91 -34.55 12.37
CA GLU A 455 11.83 -34.82 13.47
C GLU A 455 13.16 -34.10 13.25
N SER A 456 13.55 -33.27 14.21
CA SER A 456 14.78 -32.46 14.14
C SER A 456 15.22 -32.00 15.52
N ASP A 457 16.53 -31.99 15.76
CA ASP A 457 17.15 -31.58 17.03
C ASP A 457 16.62 -32.30 18.29
N GLY A 458 16.12 -33.53 18.14
CA GLY A 458 15.53 -34.33 19.22
C GLY A 458 14.08 -33.94 19.59
N PHE A 459 13.43 -33.13 18.76
CA PHE A 459 12.03 -32.71 18.93
C PHE A 459 11.19 -33.08 17.71
N LEU A 460 9.89 -33.32 17.94
CA LEU A 460 8.92 -33.48 16.88
C LEU A 460 8.29 -32.12 16.57
N TRP A 461 8.48 -31.63 15.35
CA TRP A 461 8.06 -30.29 14.95
C TRP A 461 6.82 -30.31 14.07
N TRP A 462 5.95 -29.34 14.31
CA TRP A 462 4.76 -29.07 13.51
C TRP A 462 4.74 -27.63 13.06
N GLN A 463 4.28 -27.40 11.84
CA GLN A 463 3.99 -26.06 11.36
C GLN A 463 2.60 -25.66 11.83
N VAL A 464 2.55 -24.63 12.65
CA VAL A 464 1.34 -24.12 13.28
C VAL A 464 1.03 -22.71 12.78
N ALA A 465 -0.26 -22.40 12.65
CA ALA A 465 -0.74 -21.07 12.29
C ALA A 465 -1.90 -20.66 13.21
N THR A 466 -1.88 -19.42 13.69
CA THR A 466 -2.97 -18.77 14.41
C THR A 466 -3.80 -17.89 13.48
N ASP A 467 -5.06 -17.61 13.88
CA ASP A 467 -5.98 -16.79 13.09
C ASP A 467 -5.56 -15.31 13.00
N ASP A 468 -4.75 -14.82 13.94
CA ASP A 468 -4.15 -13.48 13.93
C ASP A 468 -2.93 -13.36 13.00
N GLY A 469 -2.58 -14.45 12.29
CA GLY A 469 -1.60 -14.45 11.21
C GLY A 469 -0.19 -14.84 11.63
N LEU A 470 0.05 -15.27 12.88
CA LEU A 470 1.33 -15.84 13.29
C LEU A 470 1.43 -17.29 12.76
N ALA A 471 2.44 -17.56 11.92
CA ALA A 471 2.69 -18.89 11.39
C ALA A 471 4.17 -19.25 11.47
N GLY A 472 4.46 -20.50 11.81
CA GLY A 472 5.82 -21.02 11.87
C GLY A 472 5.88 -22.39 12.54
N TRP A 473 7.08 -22.82 12.91
CA TRP A 473 7.33 -24.16 13.45
C TRP A 473 7.41 -24.14 14.97
N ALA A 474 6.66 -25.03 15.61
CA ALA A 474 6.71 -25.20 17.04
C ALA A 474 6.84 -26.69 17.40
N ALA A 475 7.59 -26.96 18.46
CA ALA A 475 7.87 -28.31 18.90
C ALA A 475 6.68 -28.86 19.71
N GLU A 476 6.23 -30.07 19.37
CA GLU A 476 5.24 -30.82 20.16
C GLU A 476 5.83 -31.28 21.50
N GLY A 477 7.06 -31.80 21.46
CA GLY A 477 7.74 -32.42 22.58
C GLY A 477 9.03 -33.12 22.12
N GLN A 478 9.77 -33.70 23.06
CA GLN A 478 10.99 -34.47 22.75
C GLN A 478 10.61 -35.81 22.10
N THR A 479 11.37 -36.24 21.09
CA THR A 479 11.06 -37.46 20.32
C THR A 479 11.34 -38.75 21.07
N ASP A 480 12.14 -38.70 22.14
CA ASP A 480 12.44 -39.85 23.01
C ASP A 480 11.36 -40.12 24.08
N GLY A 481 10.32 -39.29 24.14
CA GLY A 481 9.22 -39.40 25.10
C GLY A 481 9.59 -39.03 26.53
N THR A 482 10.83 -38.59 26.79
CA THR A 482 11.27 -38.13 28.11
C THR A 482 11.14 -36.61 28.21
N GLY A 483 9.94 -36.11 28.44
CA GLY A 483 9.70 -34.69 28.69
C GLY A 483 8.23 -34.29 28.61
N ASP A 484 7.92 -33.08 29.10
CA ASP A 484 6.59 -32.51 28.97
C ASP A 484 6.28 -32.21 27.50
N ARG A 485 5.08 -32.57 27.05
CA ARG A 485 4.54 -32.11 25.77
C ARG A 485 4.12 -30.66 25.87
N PHE A 486 4.49 -29.88 24.87
CA PHE A 486 4.15 -28.47 24.73
C PHE A 486 2.84 -28.25 23.95
N MET A 487 2.30 -29.32 23.35
CA MET A 487 1.06 -29.28 22.59
C MET A 487 0.12 -30.43 22.94
N LYS A 488 -1.15 -30.03 23.02
CA LYS A 488 -2.44 -30.70 23.02
C LYS A 488 -3.20 -30.92 21.72
N VAL A 489 -3.71 -32.10 21.39
CA VAL A 489 -4.78 -32.14 20.38
C VAL A 489 -6.02 -31.50 20.98
N LYS A 490 -6.63 -30.56 20.25
CA LYS A 490 -7.92 -30.00 20.64
C LYS A 490 -9.01 -30.88 20.03
N ASN A 491 -9.57 -31.79 20.84
CA ASN A 491 -10.68 -32.65 20.44
C ASN A 491 -11.96 -31.87 20.13
#